data_AF-A0A086CHB3-F1
#
_entry.id   AF-A0A086CHB3-F1
#
_cell.length_a   1.000
_cell.length_b   1.000
_cell.length_c   1.000
_cell.angle_alpha   90.00
_cell.angle_beta   90.00
_cell.angle_gamma   90.00
#
_symmetry.space_group_name_H-M   'P 1'
#
loop_
_entity.id
_entity.type
_entity.pdbx_description
1 polymer ?
#
loop_
_entity_poly.entity_id
_entity_poly.type
_entity_poly.pdbx_seq_one_letter_code
_entity_poly.pdbx_strand_id
1 'polypeptide(L)'
;MFYSRRSFLIIIGSIFGSKAFSLIRSSLNFSKNVGVPKQNLNFLNKVLAIPSSTTSSINLSNSIKKKVRVIVISDLNDNYGATTYSPEVIKSISLIKQSKPDLVLCAGDMIAGQKYSLTKKQIQAMWIAFDIHITSHLKQLKIPFGFSLGNHDASGAIYKNQLTFYKERILASQFWNNYQHIPELDFIDKGKFPFYYTFKQNSIFYLVLDASTHIISKEQLIWITNSLESLDSKQASLRFVIGHLPLYPIAVGRNNNGNFIKNGEKLQILLEKHDVHTYISGHQHSYYPGKKGNLELLYSGALGGGPRRLLNSKSPPVKTLTIIDISLPLKQTKYTTYSMSNLQILDIKTLPKSIGNIHRKDISSLKNI
;
A
#
# COMPACT_ATOMS: atom_id res chain seq x y z
N MET A 1 13.70 -32.17 -53.79
CA MET A 1 13.76 -31.65 -55.16
C MET A 1 12.35 -31.17 -55.52
N PHE A 2 12.15 -29.86 -55.69
CA PHE A 2 11.03 -29.12 -56.35
C PHE A 2 9.55 -29.51 -56.06
N TYR A 3 8.51 -28.68 -55.99
CA TYR A 3 8.19 -27.23 -55.91
C TYR A 3 6.65 -27.18 -55.80
N SER A 4 6.03 -26.20 -55.14
CA SER A 4 4.78 -25.54 -55.63
C SER A 4 4.62 -24.22 -54.85
N ARG A 5 4.77 -23.03 -55.44
CA ARG A 5 3.91 -22.26 -56.37
C ARG A 5 2.51 -21.94 -55.83
N ARG A 6 2.33 -20.69 -55.35
CA ARG A 6 1.20 -19.80 -55.71
C ARG A 6 1.63 -18.32 -55.69
N SER A 7 1.77 -17.77 -56.90
CA SER A 7 1.59 -16.37 -57.32
C SER A 7 0.07 -16.05 -57.31
N PHE A 8 -0.50 -14.84 -57.37
CA PHE A 8 -0.14 -13.43 -57.58
C PHE A 8 -1.45 -12.64 -57.30
N LEU A 9 -1.41 -11.40 -56.79
CA LEU A 9 -2.12 -10.25 -57.40
C LEU A 9 -1.87 -8.95 -56.62
N ILE A 10 -1.30 -8.01 -57.36
CA ILE A 10 -1.13 -6.58 -57.09
C ILE A 10 -2.28 -5.85 -57.78
N ILE A 11 -2.89 -4.85 -57.14
CA ILE A 11 -3.46 -3.68 -57.83
C ILE A 11 -3.03 -2.41 -57.08
N ILE A 12 -2.61 -1.44 -57.90
CA ILE A 12 -2.02 -0.14 -57.64
C ILE A 12 -3.08 0.96 -57.80
N GLY A 13 -2.87 2.09 -57.11
CA GLY A 13 -3.21 3.43 -57.60
C GLY A 13 -4.25 4.19 -56.78
N SER A 14 -4.24 5.52 -56.63
CA SER A 14 -3.32 6.61 -56.99
C SER A 14 -3.96 7.90 -56.37
N ILE A 15 -3.24 8.77 -55.65
CA ILE A 15 -2.70 10.08 -56.11
C ILE A 15 -3.54 11.35 -55.77
N PHE A 16 -2.82 12.40 -55.34
CA PHE A 16 -3.10 13.87 -55.23
C PHE A 16 -4.16 14.34 -54.19
N GLY A 17 -3.97 15.44 -53.44
CA GLY A 17 -3.05 16.56 -53.62
C GLY A 17 -2.97 17.51 -52.40
N SER A 18 -2.31 18.63 -52.67
CA SER A 18 -1.55 19.52 -51.79
C SER A 18 -2.27 20.81 -51.38
N LYS A 19 -1.72 21.48 -50.34
CA LYS A 19 -1.64 22.95 -50.01
C LYS A 19 -1.88 23.18 -48.51
N ALA A 20 -0.86 23.54 -47.72
CA ALA A 20 -0.24 24.86 -47.54
C ALA A 20 -1.18 25.89 -46.90
N PHE A 21 -0.92 26.26 -45.64
CA PHE A 21 -1.09 27.64 -45.15
C PHE A 21 -0.10 27.91 -44.01
N SER A 22 0.70 28.96 -44.20
CA SER A 22 1.68 29.50 -43.26
C SER A 22 1.17 30.78 -42.62
N LEU A 23 1.64 31.03 -41.39
CA LEU A 23 1.94 32.33 -40.78
C LEU A 23 0.78 33.30 -40.50
N ILE A 24 0.74 33.81 -39.26
CA ILE A 24 1.09 35.21 -38.93
C ILE A 24 1.23 35.34 -37.41
N ARG A 25 2.36 35.89 -36.97
CA ARG A 25 2.58 36.45 -35.63
C ARG A 25 3.09 37.88 -35.81
N SER A 26 2.65 38.74 -34.89
CA SER A 26 3.18 40.05 -34.47
C SER A 26 2.94 41.32 -35.33
N SER A 27 2.37 42.32 -34.67
CA SER A 27 2.78 43.75 -34.68
C SER A 27 2.10 44.44 -33.47
N LEU A 28 2.83 44.96 -32.48
CA LEU A 28 3.32 46.36 -32.36
C LEU A 28 2.15 47.37 -32.18
N ASN A 29 2.15 48.39 -31.31
CA ASN A 29 3.05 48.93 -30.28
C ASN A 29 2.33 50.19 -29.69
N PHE A 30 3.01 50.91 -28.79
CA PHE A 30 2.79 52.31 -28.34
C PHE A 30 1.75 52.55 -27.21
N SER A 31 2.13 52.97 -25.99
CA SER A 31 2.72 54.28 -25.54
C SER A 31 1.64 55.04 -24.73
N LYS A 32 1.83 55.75 -23.62
CA LYS A 32 2.97 56.24 -22.81
C LYS A 32 2.42 56.72 -21.44
N ASN A 33 3.25 56.58 -20.41
CA ASN A 33 3.57 57.47 -19.27
C ASN A 33 2.55 58.50 -18.70
N VAL A 34 2.48 58.59 -17.35
CA VAL A 34 3.06 59.65 -16.46
C VAL A 34 2.22 59.83 -15.17
N GLY A 35 2.87 59.81 -13.99
CA GLY A 35 2.73 60.87 -12.97
C GLY A 35 1.83 60.68 -11.73
N VAL A 36 2.51 60.41 -10.61
CA VAL A 36 2.13 60.42 -9.17
C VAL A 36 1.80 61.88 -8.66
N PRO A 37 1.47 62.17 -7.38
CA PRO A 37 0.28 61.92 -6.53
C PRO A 37 -0.40 63.23 -6.00
N LYS A 38 -1.51 63.15 -5.25
CA LYS A 38 -1.85 64.17 -4.21
C LYS A 38 -2.60 63.57 -3.02
N GLN A 39 -2.17 63.98 -1.83
CA GLN A 39 -2.57 63.53 -0.50
C GLN A 39 -3.87 64.18 0.03
N ASN A 40 -4.34 63.59 1.14
CA ASN A 40 -5.16 64.16 2.23
C ASN A 40 -6.68 64.33 2.01
N LEU A 41 -7.43 63.34 2.48
CA LEU A 41 -8.63 63.56 3.28
C LEU A 41 -8.53 62.72 4.55
N ASN A 42 -8.07 63.41 5.59
CA ASN A 42 -7.98 62.98 6.97
C ASN A 42 -9.38 62.93 7.59
N PHE A 43 -9.49 62.17 8.69
CA PHE A 43 -10.40 62.45 9.80
C PHE A 43 -11.91 62.43 9.50
N LEU A 44 -12.56 61.25 9.57
CA LEU A 44 -13.94 61.17 10.11
C LEU A 44 -14.52 59.76 10.41
N ASN A 45 -13.80 58.65 10.27
CA ASN A 45 -14.35 57.32 10.62
C ASN A 45 -13.56 56.57 11.69
N LYS A 46 -13.07 57.30 12.70
CA LYS A 46 -12.64 56.70 13.97
C LYS A 46 -13.67 57.14 15.02
N VAL A 47 -14.24 56.15 15.70
CA VAL A 47 -15.36 56.21 16.65
C VAL A 47 -16.73 55.98 15.98
N LEU A 48 -17.42 54.93 16.45
CA LEU A 48 -18.72 54.38 16.02
C LEU A 48 -18.70 53.30 14.93
N ALA A 49 -18.22 52.10 15.29
CA ALA A 49 -18.77 50.86 14.74
C ALA A 49 -18.73 49.76 15.81
N ILE A 50 -19.91 49.44 16.32
CA ILE A 50 -20.24 48.31 17.20
C ILE A 50 -19.83 47.01 16.50
N PRO A 51 -19.28 45.99 17.19
CA PRO A 51 -18.94 44.73 16.54
C PRO A 51 -20.25 44.03 16.13
N SER A 52 -20.59 44.12 14.85
CA SER A 52 -21.57 43.23 14.24
C SER A 52 -21.03 41.82 14.34
N SER A 53 -21.74 41.00 15.11
CA SER A 53 -21.60 39.55 15.17
C SER A 53 -21.73 38.97 13.77
N THR A 54 -20.61 38.84 13.07
CA THR A 54 -20.51 37.89 11.97
C THR A 54 -20.59 36.52 12.61
N THR A 55 -21.80 35.95 12.61
CA THR A 55 -22.00 34.52 12.60
C THR A 55 -21.27 33.98 11.37
N SER A 56 -19.97 33.75 11.53
CA SER A 56 -19.29 32.77 10.73
C SER A 56 -20.04 31.48 11.02
N SER A 57 -20.88 31.06 10.08
CA SER A 57 -21.17 29.66 9.89
C SER A 57 -19.84 29.01 9.54
N ILE A 58 -18.99 28.84 10.55
CA ILE A 58 -17.94 27.85 10.56
C ILE A 58 -18.68 26.61 10.06
N ASN A 59 -18.21 26.05 8.95
CA ASN A 59 -18.62 24.76 8.45
C ASN A 59 -18.23 23.72 9.52
N LEU A 60 -18.98 23.69 10.63
CA LEU A 60 -18.87 22.71 11.71
C LEU A 60 -19.25 21.32 11.19
N SER A 61 -19.83 21.21 9.98
CA SER A 61 -20.10 19.94 9.31
C SER A 61 -18.84 19.26 8.77
N ASN A 62 -17.78 20.00 8.39
CA ASN A 62 -16.54 19.42 7.86
C ASN A 62 -15.44 19.21 8.91
N SER A 63 -15.60 19.76 10.13
CA SER A 63 -14.72 19.45 11.27
C SER A 63 -15.13 18.17 12.01
N ILE A 64 -16.29 17.60 11.69
CA ILE A 64 -16.81 16.37 12.28
C ILE A 64 -16.29 15.16 11.47
N LYS A 65 -15.16 14.62 11.94
CA LYS A 65 -14.58 13.30 11.60
C LYS A 65 -13.99 13.17 10.19
N LYS A 66 -12.73 13.57 10.00
CA LYS A 66 -11.88 12.97 8.96
C LYS A 66 -11.72 11.48 9.25
N LYS A 67 -12.61 10.67 8.69
CA LYS A 67 -12.49 9.22 8.65
C LYS A 67 -11.70 8.84 7.40
N VAL A 68 -10.71 7.97 7.55
CA VAL A 68 -9.96 7.40 6.44
C VAL A 68 -10.29 5.91 6.39
N ARG A 69 -10.59 5.40 5.20
CA ARG A 69 -10.85 3.98 4.98
C ARG A 69 -9.71 3.36 4.18
N VAL A 70 -9.05 2.39 4.80
CA VAL A 70 -7.99 1.60 4.17
C VAL A 70 -8.47 0.17 4.00
N ILE A 71 -8.25 -0.44 2.84
CA ILE A 71 -8.43 -1.88 2.67
C ILE A 71 -7.07 -2.55 2.64
N VAL A 72 -6.92 -3.64 3.38
CA VAL A 72 -5.72 -4.47 3.44
C VAL A 72 -6.00 -5.83 2.82
N ILE A 73 -5.17 -6.17 1.83
CA ILE A 73 -5.11 -7.48 1.17
C ILE A 73 -3.68 -8.03 1.28
N SER A 74 -3.48 -9.33 1.18
CA SER A 74 -2.15 -9.95 1.21
C SER A 74 -2.18 -11.38 0.72
N ASP A 75 -1.01 -11.91 0.37
CA ASP A 75 -0.78 -13.30 -0.01
C ASP A 75 -1.82 -13.72 -1.07
N LEU A 76 -1.83 -12.96 -2.18
CA LEU A 76 -2.81 -13.07 -3.27
C LEU A 76 -2.51 -14.28 -4.16
N ASN A 77 -1.24 -14.64 -4.22
CA ASN A 77 -0.71 -15.66 -5.10
C ASN A 77 -1.25 -17.07 -4.77
N ASP A 78 -1.21 -17.94 -5.77
CA ASP A 78 -1.44 -19.37 -5.63
C ASP A 78 -0.09 -20.10 -5.83
N ASN A 79 -0.07 -21.15 -6.65
CA ASN A 79 1.13 -21.95 -6.90
C ASN A 79 2.23 -21.15 -7.62
N TYR A 80 3.49 -21.55 -7.43
CA TYR A 80 4.64 -20.99 -8.17
C TYR A 80 4.41 -21.00 -9.68
N GLY A 81 4.65 -19.86 -10.34
CA GLY A 81 4.43 -19.71 -11.78
C GLY A 81 2.99 -19.40 -12.19
N ALA A 82 2.02 -19.37 -11.26
CA ALA A 82 0.62 -19.11 -11.61
C ALA A 82 0.43 -17.70 -12.17
N THR A 83 -0.33 -17.62 -13.26
CA THR A 83 -0.79 -16.37 -13.91
C THR A 83 -2.30 -16.16 -13.74
N THR A 84 -2.92 -16.93 -12.85
CA THR A 84 -4.33 -16.85 -12.49
C THR A 84 -4.45 -16.67 -10.98
N TYR A 85 -5.57 -16.09 -10.54
CA TYR A 85 -5.86 -15.88 -9.13
C TYR A 85 -7.14 -16.61 -8.73
N SER A 86 -7.19 -17.09 -7.49
CA SER A 86 -8.39 -17.70 -6.93
C SER A 86 -9.64 -16.79 -7.01
N PRO A 87 -10.86 -17.37 -7.07
CA PRO A 87 -12.09 -16.59 -7.18
C PRO A 87 -12.27 -15.53 -6.08
N GLU A 88 -11.77 -15.79 -4.87
CA GLU A 88 -11.82 -14.84 -3.75
C GLU A 88 -11.01 -13.57 -4.01
N VAL A 89 -9.86 -13.69 -4.67
CA VAL A 89 -9.05 -12.55 -5.08
C VAL A 89 -9.81 -11.70 -6.09
N ILE A 90 -10.43 -12.32 -7.11
CA ILE A 90 -11.23 -11.59 -8.11
C ILE A 90 -12.45 -10.93 -7.46
N LYS A 91 -13.14 -11.64 -6.57
CA LYS A 91 -14.29 -11.14 -5.80
C LYS A 91 -13.93 -9.96 -4.91
N SER A 92 -12.70 -9.89 -4.42
CA SER A 92 -12.21 -8.78 -3.60
C SER A 92 -12.29 -7.43 -4.30
N ILE A 93 -12.08 -7.38 -5.63
CA ILE A 93 -12.17 -6.14 -6.43
C ILE A 93 -13.59 -5.54 -6.36
N SER A 94 -14.62 -6.39 -6.36
CA SER A 94 -16.00 -5.93 -6.20
C SER A 94 -16.24 -5.32 -4.82
N LEU A 95 -15.72 -5.95 -3.77
CA LEU A 95 -15.82 -5.43 -2.40
C LEU A 95 -15.04 -4.11 -2.24
N ILE A 96 -13.85 -4.00 -2.84
CA ILE A 96 -13.06 -2.76 -2.88
C ILE A 96 -13.84 -1.64 -3.55
N LYS A 97 -14.40 -1.89 -4.75
CA LYS A 97 -15.22 -0.92 -5.48
C LYS A 97 -16.42 -0.43 -4.66
N GLN A 98 -17.13 -1.35 -4.00
CA GLN A 98 -18.30 -1.02 -3.19
C GLN A 98 -17.93 -0.22 -1.92
N SER A 99 -16.79 -0.56 -1.30
CA SER A 99 -16.35 0.04 -0.05
C SER A 99 -15.80 1.47 -0.21
N LYS A 100 -15.40 1.85 -1.44
CA LYS A 100 -14.83 3.15 -1.81
C LYS A 100 -13.72 3.58 -0.84
N PRO A 101 -12.64 2.80 -0.70
CA PRO A 101 -11.54 3.15 0.21
C PRO A 101 -10.76 4.36 -0.31
N ASP A 102 -10.10 5.04 0.62
CA ASP A 102 -9.12 6.09 0.32
C ASP A 102 -7.77 5.51 -0.11
N LEU A 103 -7.48 4.26 0.29
CA LEU A 103 -6.22 3.57 0.03
C LEU A 103 -6.43 2.05 0.08
N VAL A 104 -5.78 1.32 -0.83
CA VAL A 104 -5.57 -0.12 -0.71
C VAL A 104 -4.11 -0.39 -0.36
N LEU A 105 -3.89 -1.25 0.62
CA LEU A 105 -2.58 -1.74 1.02
C LEU A 105 -2.46 -3.24 0.72
N CYS A 106 -1.34 -3.65 0.12
CA CYS A 106 -0.97 -5.06 0.00
C CYS A 106 0.24 -5.41 0.87
N ALA A 107 0.10 -6.38 1.77
CA ALA A 107 1.21 -6.83 2.63
C ALA A 107 2.11 -7.90 1.98
N GLY A 108 2.17 -7.94 0.64
CA GLY A 108 3.09 -8.77 -0.13
C GLY A 108 2.51 -10.09 -0.62
N ASP A 109 3.37 -10.84 -1.33
CA ASP A 109 3.05 -12.08 -2.04
C ASP A 109 1.91 -11.90 -3.04
N MET A 110 2.10 -10.91 -3.91
CA MET A 110 1.23 -10.62 -5.04
C MET A 110 1.37 -11.69 -6.13
N ILE A 111 2.60 -12.15 -6.39
CA ILE A 111 2.92 -13.24 -7.32
C ILE A 111 3.69 -14.36 -6.61
N ALA A 112 3.73 -15.55 -7.20
CA ALA A 112 4.51 -16.70 -6.72
C ALA A 112 5.81 -16.94 -7.54
N GLY A 113 6.74 -15.97 -7.54
CA GLY A 113 7.95 -15.98 -8.39
C GLY A 113 9.18 -16.69 -7.82
N GLN A 114 9.21 -16.96 -6.51
CA GLN A 114 10.38 -17.48 -5.76
C GLN A 114 10.70 -18.97 -6.06
N LYS A 115 11.00 -19.32 -7.32
CA LYS A 115 11.36 -20.68 -7.74
C LYS A 115 12.41 -20.65 -8.85
N TYR A 116 13.55 -21.29 -8.61
CA TYR A 116 14.72 -21.29 -9.52
C TYR A 116 14.41 -21.71 -10.96
N SER A 117 13.55 -22.70 -11.14
CA SER A 117 13.18 -23.23 -12.45
C SER A 117 12.33 -22.27 -13.30
N LEU A 118 11.79 -21.18 -12.72
CA LEU A 118 11.00 -20.21 -13.47
C LEU A 118 11.91 -19.35 -14.35
N THR A 119 11.54 -19.22 -15.61
CA THR A 119 12.22 -18.35 -16.57
C THR A 119 11.85 -16.89 -16.32
N LYS A 120 12.67 -15.96 -16.84
CA LYS A 120 12.35 -14.52 -16.86
C LYS A 120 10.95 -14.25 -17.45
N LYS A 121 10.63 -14.88 -18.59
CA LYS A 121 9.34 -14.71 -19.27
C LYS A 121 8.16 -15.16 -18.41
N GLN A 122 8.31 -16.26 -17.66
CA GLN A 122 7.27 -16.73 -16.75
C GLN A 122 7.04 -15.73 -15.61
N ILE A 123 8.08 -15.23 -14.96
CA ILE A 123 7.92 -14.25 -13.88
C ILE A 123 7.31 -12.94 -14.41
N GLN A 124 7.70 -12.49 -15.61
CA GLN A 124 7.07 -11.33 -16.25
C GLN A 124 5.58 -11.57 -16.55
N ALA A 125 5.20 -12.77 -17.01
CA ALA A 125 3.81 -13.13 -17.22
C ALA A 125 2.99 -13.09 -15.92
N MET A 126 3.59 -13.44 -14.78
CA MET A 126 2.95 -13.33 -13.47
C MET A 126 2.69 -11.88 -13.07
N TRP A 127 3.65 -10.98 -13.29
CA TRP A 127 3.46 -9.55 -13.07
C TRP A 127 2.41 -8.93 -14.01
N ILE A 128 2.37 -9.36 -15.27
CA ILE A 128 1.31 -8.96 -16.22
C ILE A 128 -0.06 -9.42 -15.72
N ALA A 129 -0.17 -10.68 -15.27
CA ALA A 129 -1.41 -11.20 -14.71
C ALA A 129 -1.84 -10.43 -13.44
N PHE A 130 -0.89 -10.10 -12.56
CA PHE A 130 -1.16 -9.25 -11.41
C PHE A 130 -1.73 -7.89 -11.83
N ASP A 131 -1.16 -7.25 -12.86
CA ASP A 131 -1.67 -5.96 -13.32
C ASP A 131 -3.08 -6.06 -13.89
N ILE A 132 -3.33 -7.05 -14.75
CA ILE A 132 -4.65 -7.30 -15.35
C ILE A 132 -5.72 -7.50 -14.27
N HIS A 133 -5.42 -8.32 -13.26
CA HIS A 133 -6.43 -8.74 -12.28
C HIS A 133 -6.57 -7.81 -11.07
N ILE A 134 -5.56 -6.97 -10.77
CA ILE A 134 -5.53 -6.16 -9.55
C ILE A 134 -5.27 -4.69 -9.86
N THR A 135 -4.04 -4.32 -10.24
CA THR A 135 -3.65 -2.90 -10.26
C THR A 135 -4.33 -2.10 -11.36
N SER A 136 -4.64 -2.70 -12.52
CA SER A 136 -5.42 -2.02 -13.56
C SER A 136 -6.84 -1.66 -13.08
N HIS A 137 -7.49 -2.51 -12.29
CA HIS A 137 -8.79 -2.18 -11.70
C HIS A 137 -8.69 -1.05 -10.67
N LEU A 138 -7.67 -1.06 -9.82
CA LEU A 138 -7.46 0.02 -8.84
C LEU A 138 -7.18 1.36 -9.52
N LYS A 139 -6.38 1.38 -10.59
CA LYS A 139 -6.13 2.57 -11.42
C LYS A 139 -7.41 3.09 -12.07
N GLN A 140 -8.23 2.21 -12.67
CA GLN A 140 -9.52 2.59 -13.25
C GLN A 140 -10.46 3.20 -12.21
N LEU A 141 -10.41 2.72 -10.96
CA LEU A 141 -11.18 3.25 -9.84
C LEU A 141 -10.54 4.48 -9.19
N LYS A 142 -9.33 4.88 -9.61
CA LYS A 142 -8.52 5.95 -9.01
C LYS A 142 -8.30 5.75 -7.51
N ILE A 143 -8.03 4.51 -7.11
CA ILE A 143 -7.73 4.13 -5.73
C ILE A 143 -6.21 3.99 -5.58
N PRO A 144 -5.57 4.80 -4.74
CA PRO A 144 -4.15 4.65 -4.40
C PRO A 144 -3.82 3.24 -3.90
N PHE A 145 -2.63 2.74 -4.28
CA PHE A 145 -2.17 1.39 -3.94
C PHE A 145 -0.77 1.40 -3.33
N GLY A 146 -0.67 1.17 -2.02
CA GLY A 146 0.58 0.94 -1.32
C GLY A 146 0.86 -0.55 -1.14
N PHE A 147 2.12 -0.98 -1.16
CA PHE A 147 2.42 -2.40 -1.00
C PHE A 147 3.81 -2.63 -0.39
N SER A 148 3.98 -3.75 0.30
CA SER A 148 5.31 -4.34 0.54
C SER A 148 5.54 -5.50 -0.40
N LEU A 149 6.79 -5.77 -0.79
CA LEU A 149 7.13 -7.00 -1.50
C LEU A 149 7.30 -8.17 -0.51
N GLY A 150 6.72 -9.32 -0.86
CA GLY A 150 6.87 -10.56 -0.12
C GLY A 150 8.03 -11.43 -0.59
N ASN A 151 8.25 -12.56 0.09
CA ASN A 151 9.31 -13.47 -0.30
C ASN A 151 9.01 -14.10 -1.67
N HIS A 152 7.75 -14.31 -2.01
CA HIS A 152 7.40 -14.83 -3.32
C HIS A 152 7.55 -13.81 -4.45
N ASP A 153 7.43 -12.51 -4.15
CA ASP A 153 7.58 -11.44 -5.14
C ASP A 153 9.04 -11.15 -5.48
N ALA A 154 9.88 -11.01 -4.44
CA ALA A 154 11.22 -10.43 -4.55
C ALA A 154 12.11 -10.74 -3.33
N SER A 155 12.19 -12.01 -2.90
CA SER A 155 12.93 -12.38 -1.69
C SER A 155 14.37 -11.83 -1.64
N GLY A 156 14.70 -11.17 -0.53
CA GLY A 156 16.06 -10.78 -0.16
C GLY A 156 16.92 -11.90 0.42
N ALA A 157 16.54 -13.18 0.26
CA ALA A 157 17.27 -14.29 0.87
C ALA A 157 18.70 -14.37 0.32
N ILE A 158 19.65 -14.60 1.23
CA ILE A 158 21.08 -14.73 0.91
C ILE A 158 21.53 -16.15 1.25
N TYR A 159 22.25 -16.76 0.31
CA TYR A 159 22.97 -18.02 0.51
C TYR A 159 24.39 -17.87 -0.03
N LYS A 160 25.40 -18.28 0.75
CA LYS A 160 26.83 -18.12 0.41
C LYS A 160 27.18 -16.70 -0.08
N ASN A 161 26.71 -15.67 0.64
CA ASN A 161 26.91 -14.25 0.33
C ASN A 161 26.35 -13.78 -1.02
N GLN A 162 25.42 -14.52 -1.62
CA GLN A 162 24.74 -14.15 -2.85
C GLN A 162 23.23 -14.10 -2.66
N LEU A 163 22.57 -13.17 -3.36
CA LEU A 163 21.11 -13.09 -3.40
C LEU A 163 20.54 -14.30 -4.15
N THR A 164 19.91 -15.20 -3.41
CA THR A 164 19.30 -16.45 -3.87
C THR A 164 18.29 -16.20 -5.00
N PHE A 165 17.50 -15.12 -4.90
CA PHE A 165 16.42 -14.76 -5.82
C PHE A 165 16.67 -13.38 -6.48
N TYR A 166 17.92 -13.14 -6.89
CA TYR A 166 18.33 -11.87 -7.51
C TYR A 166 17.47 -11.51 -8.74
N LYS A 167 17.17 -12.50 -9.59
CA LYS A 167 16.38 -12.32 -10.81
C LYS A 167 14.97 -11.79 -10.50
N GLU A 168 14.30 -12.37 -9.51
CA GLU A 168 12.97 -11.97 -9.06
C GLU A 168 12.99 -10.52 -8.57
N ARG A 169 14.00 -10.12 -7.79
CA ARG A 169 14.18 -8.73 -7.34
C ARG A 169 14.36 -7.74 -8.48
N ILE A 170 15.18 -8.08 -9.49
CA ILE A 170 15.37 -7.23 -10.67
C ILE A 170 14.07 -7.07 -11.44
N LEU A 171 13.32 -8.16 -11.65
CA LEU A 171 12.06 -8.12 -12.39
C LEU A 171 10.96 -7.36 -11.65
N ALA A 172 10.87 -7.51 -10.32
CA ALA A 172 9.97 -6.71 -9.49
C ALA A 172 10.32 -5.21 -9.59
N SER A 173 11.60 -4.86 -9.49
CA SER A 173 12.05 -3.48 -9.65
C SER A 173 11.71 -2.90 -11.03
N GLN A 174 11.95 -3.66 -12.10
CA GLN A 174 11.60 -3.26 -13.47
C GLN A 174 10.10 -3.05 -13.66
N PHE A 175 9.28 -3.95 -13.11
CA PHE A 175 7.82 -3.83 -13.19
C PHE A 175 7.35 -2.56 -12.49
N TRP A 176 7.74 -2.34 -11.22
CA TRP A 176 7.22 -1.23 -10.43
C TRP A 176 7.81 0.13 -10.82
N ASN A 177 9.03 0.20 -11.35
CA ASN A 177 9.61 1.46 -11.83
C ASN A 177 9.20 1.84 -13.26
N ASN A 178 8.43 1.00 -13.95
CA ASN A 178 7.79 1.39 -15.21
C ASN A 178 6.68 2.40 -14.91
N TYR A 179 6.68 3.55 -15.60
CA TYR A 179 5.70 4.62 -15.44
C TYR A 179 4.24 4.16 -15.52
N GLN A 180 3.95 3.07 -16.25
CA GLN A 180 2.62 2.50 -16.34
C GLN A 180 2.16 1.80 -15.06
N HIS A 181 3.07 1.39 -14.17
CA HIS A 181 2.78 0.61 -12.97
C HIS A 181 3.11 1.34 -11.65
N ILE A 182 3.79 2.49 -11.69
CA ILE A 182 4.00 3.31 -10.49
C ILE A 182 2.63 3.70 -9.90
N PRO A 183 2.36 3.39 -8.62
CA PRO A 183 1.09 3.74 -8.00
C PRO A 183 1.00 5.24 -7.73
N GLU A 184 -0.22 5.78 -7.77
CA GLU A 184 -0.53 7.16 -7.40
C GLU A 184 -0.45 7.33 -5.88
N LEU A 185 0.76 7.52 -5.35
CA LEU A 185 1.03 7.77 -3.93
C LEU A 185 1.77 9.11 -3.77
N ASP A 186 1.49 9.83 -2.69
CA ASP A 186 2.30 11.00 -2.30
C ASP A 186 3.60 10.53 -1.63
N PHE A 187 4.56 10.07 -2.44
CA PHE A 187 5.86 9.59 -1.98
C PHE A 187 6.62 10.68 -1.20
N ILE A 188 7.19 10.30 -0.06
CA ILE A 188 8.12 11.13 0.72
C ILE A 188 9.55 10.71 0.38
N ASP A 189 9.86 9.42 0.53
CA ASP A 189 11.13 8.82 0.09
C ASP A 189 10.85 7.64 -0.83
N LYS A 190 11.32 7.74 -2.08
CA LYS A 190 11.23 6.69 -3.11
C LYS A 190 12.59 6.12 -3.53
N GLY A 191 13.68 6.44 -2.83
CA GLY A 191 15.05 6.13 -3.25
C GLY A 191 15.36 4.62 -3.35
N LYS A 192 14.58 3.80 -2.63
CA LYS A 192 14.74 2.33 -2.59
C LYS A 192 13.46 1.60 -3.04
N PHE A 193 12.54 2.32 -3.69
CA PHE A 193 11.33 1.76 -4.29
C PHE A 193 11.69 0.72 -5.38
N PRO A 194 11.01 -0.44 -5.45
CA PRO A 194 9.81 -0.84 -4.69
C PRO A 194 10.07 -1.61 -3.38
N PHE A 195 11.31 -1.68 -2.90
CA PHE A 195 11.67 -2.58 -1.79
C PHE A 195 11.33 -1.99 -0.43
N TYR A 196 11.73 -0.74 -0.18
CA TYR A 196 11.31 0.01 1.01
C TYR A 196 11.27 1.50 0.67
N TYR A 197 10.27 2.18 1.20
CA TYR A 197 9.92 3.55 0.82
C TYR A 197 8.92 4.14 1.81
N THR A 198 8.69 5.44 1.74
CA THR A 198 7.69 6.13 2.56
C THR A 198 6.77 6.98 1.70
N PHE A 199 5.53 7.13 2.15
CA PHE A 199 4.54 7.99 1.51
C PHE A 199 3.55 8.52 2.54
N LYS A 200 2.82 9.57 2.16
CA LYS A 200 1.73 10.14 2.95
C LYS A 200 0.42 9.92 2.22
N GLN A 201 -0.66 9.67 2.94
CA GLN A 201 -2.00 9.68 2.36
C GLN A 201 -3.00 10.08 3.44
N ASN A 202 -3.89 11.03 3.15
CA ASN A 202 -4.90 11.53 4.10
C ASN A 202 -4.33 11.89 5.50
N SER A 203 -3.18 12.57 5.56
CA SER A 203 -2.49 12.93 6.81
C SER A 203 -1.93 11.77 7.63
N ILE A 204 -1.90 10.55 7.09
CA ILE A 204 -1.26 9.37 7.67
C ILE A 204 0.09 9.15 6.98
N PHE A 205 1.12 8.86 7.76
CA PHE A 205 2.44 8.47 7.26
C PHE A 205 2.52 6.95 7.16
N TYR A 206 2.98 6.45 6.02
CA TYR A 206 3.18 5.04 5.76
C TYR A 206 4.65 4.76 5.46
N LEU A 207 5.19 3.75 6.11
CA LEU A 207 6.56 3.27 5.91
C LEU A 207 6.52 1.80 5.51
N VAL A 208 7.01 1.52 4.31
CA VAL A 208 7.09 0.17 3.75
C VAL A 208 8.49 -0.38 3.97
N LEU A 209 8.57 -1.59 4.53
CA LEU A 209 9.82 -2.33 4.76
C LEU A 209 10.04 -3.38 3.67
N ASP A 210 11.31 -3.63 3.35
CA ASP A 210 11.68 -4.89 2.72
C ASP A 210 11.83 -5.95 3.82
N ALA A 211 10.69 -6.47 4.23
CA ALA A 211 10.55 -7.61 5.12
C ALA A 211 10.25 -8.88 4.32
N SER A 212 10.86 -9.05 3.13
CA SER A 212 10.76 -10.28 2.32
C SER A 212 11.62 -11.45 2.86
N THR A 213 12.33 -11.22 3.98
CA THR A 213 13.02 -12.24 4.76
C THR A 213 12.93 -11.91 6.25
N HIS A 214 13.32 -12.87 7.10
CA HIS A 214 13.38 -12.69 8.55
C HIS A 214 14.45 -11.70 9.05
N ILE A 215 15.31 -11.19 8.17
CA ILE A 215 16.43 -10.31 8.52
C ILE A 215 16.14 -8.91 7.98
N ILE A 216 16.10 -7.93 8.88
CA ILE A 216 16.17 -6.51 8.53
C ILE A 216 17.63 -6.08 8.64
N SER A 217 18.19 -5.54 7.56
CA SER A 217 19.60 -5.13 7.51
C SER A 217 19.87 -3.94 8.43
N LYS A 218 21.13 -3.76 8.85
CA LYS A 218 21.55 -2.58 9.62
C LYS A 218 21.27 -1.27 8.86
N GLU A 219 21.51 -1.25 7.54
CA GLU A 219 21.19 -0.10 6.69
C GLU A 219 19.70 0.23 6.75
N GLN A 220 18.83 -0.77 6.62
CA GLN A 220 17.39 -0.53 6.67
C GLN A 220 16.94 -0.10 8.07
N LEU A 221 17.50 -0.65 9.16
CA LEU A 221 17.18 -0.19 10.52
C LEU A 221 17.54 1.29 10.75
N ILE A 222 18.68 1.74 10.23
CA ILE A 222 19.07 3.16 10.26
C ILE A 222 18.07 3.98 9.45
N TRP A 223 17.75 3.54 8.23
CA TRP A 223 16.78 4.22 7.38
C TRP A 223 15.37 4.30 8.00
N ILE A 224 14.90 3.24 8.66
CA ILE A 224 13.61 3.20 9.38
C ILE A 224 13.61 4.27 10.47
N THR A 225 14.68 4.33 11.27
CA THR A 225 14.81 5.30 12.36
C THR A 225 14.76 6.72 11.83
N ASN A 226 15.59 7.05 10.83
CA ASN A 226 15.63 8.38 10.22
C ASN A 226 14.28 8.76 9.58
N SER A 227 13.62 7.82 8.91
CA SER A 227 12.31 8.03 8.29
C SER A 227 11.23 8.35 9.34
N LEU A 228 11.24 7.65 10.47
CA LEU A 228 10.31 7.88 11.57
C LEU A 228 10.62 9.17 12.34
N GLU A 229 11.89 9.61 12.38
CA GLU A 229 12.31 10.87 12.98
C GLU A 229 12.09 12.11 12.08
N SER A 230 11.77 11.91 10.80
CA SER A 230 11.52 12.98 9.83
C SER A 230 10.36 13.90 10.22
N LEU A 231 10.37 15.13 9.69
CA LEU A 231 9.28 16.09 9.91
C LEU A 231 7.94 15.55 9.37
N ASP A 232 7.93 14.91 8.21
CA ASP A 232 6.72 14.33 7.62
C ASP A 232 6.09 13.26 8.52
N SER A 233 6.91 12.37 9.08
CA SER A 233 6.47 11.39 10.07
C SER A 233 5.97 12.08 11.34
N LYS A 234 6.74 13.02 11.91
CA LYS A 234 6.40 13.69 13.17
C LYS A 234 5.11 14.51 13.09
N GLN A 235 4.81 15.11 11.94
CA GLN A 235 3.62 15.92 11.71
C GLN A 235 2.39 15.09 11.26
N ALA A 236 2.56 13.82 10.91
CA ALA A 236 1.44 12.96 10.55
C ALA A 236 0.53 12.67 11.76
N SER A 237 -0.77 12.52 11.51
CA SER A 237 -1.76 12.21 12.56
C SER A 237 -1.59 10.79 13.11
N LEU A 238 -1.18 9.86 12.25
CA LEU A 238 -0.89 8.46 12.55
C LEU A 238 0.28 7.98 11.68
N ARG A 239 0.95 6.91 12.15
CA ARG A 239 2.03 6.23 11.44
C ARG A 239 1.71 4.74 11.31
N PHE A 240 1.78 4.24 10.09
CA PHE A 240 1.59 2.83 9.78
C PHE A 240 2.88 2.28 9.17
N VAL A 241 3.22 1.06 9.55
CA VAL A 241 4.35 0.35 8.96
C VAL A 241 3.83 -0.92 8.30
N ILE A 242 4.30 -1.20 7.09
CA ILE A 242 3.88 -2.36 6.30
C ILE A 242 5.13 -3.17 5.96
N GLY A 243 5.08 -4.47 6.18
CA GLY A 243 6.13 -5.40 5.76
C GLY A 243 5.58 -6.81 5.65
N HIS A 244 6.14 -7.62 4.76
CA HIS A 244 5.54 -8.93 4.49
C HIS A 244 5.66 -9.91 5.67
N LEU A 245 6.88 -10.15 6.16
CA LEU A 245 7.06 -11.03 7.32
C LEU A 245 6.59 -10.35 8.62
N PRO A 246 5.85 -11.07 9.48
CA PRO A 246 5.39 -10.52 10.75
C PRO A 246 6.52 -10.40 11.78
N LEU A 247 6.29 -9.61 12.83
CA LEU A 247 7.21 -9.52 13.98
C LEU A 247 7.22 -10.80 14.83
N TYR A 248 6.08 -11.50 14.91
CA TYR A 248 5.89 -12.68 15.74
C TYR A 248 5.06 -13.74 15.00
N PRO A 249 5.27 -15.04 15.26
CA PRO A 249 4.50 -16.09 14.61
C PRO A 249 3.10 -16.22 15.21
N ILE A 250 2.11 -16.53 14.35
CA ILE A 250 0.72 -16.77 14.78
C ILE A 250 0.08 -18.01 14.15
N ALA A 251 0.70 -18.63 13.16
CA ALA A 251 0.09 -19.68 12.36
C ALA A 251 0.80 -21.03 12.48
N VAL A 252 0.01 -22.10 12.42
CA VAL A 252 0.51 -23.48 12.35
C VAL A 252 1.33 -23.66 11.07
N GLY A 253 2.56 -24.15 11.21
CA GLY A 253 3.48 -24.40 10.09
C GLY A 253 4.20 -23.16 9.57
N ARG A 254 4.05 -22.01 10.24
CA ARG A 254 4.83 -20.78 10.03
C ARG A 254 5.38 -20.22 11.35
N ASN A 255 5.46 -21.06 12.38
CA ASN A 255 5.90 -20.72 13.73
C ASN A 255 7.37 -21.05 14.02
N ASN A 256 8.13 -21.44 13.01
CA ASN A 256 9.57 -21.71 13.08
C ASN A 256 10.39 -20.48 12.62
N ASN A 257 11.66 -20.46 13.04
CA ASN A 257 12.62 -19.43 12.64
C ASN A 257 12.68 -19.29 11.11
N GLY A 258 12.81 -18.04 10.65
CA GLY A 258 12.76 -17.71 9.22
C GLY A 258 11.38 -17.27 8.72
N ASN A 259 10.31 -17.55 9.47
CA ASN A 259 8.93 -17.17 9.09
C ASN A 259 8.36 -15.96 9.84
N PHE A 260 9.19 -15.29 10.63
CA PHE A 260 8.92 -14.04 11.31
C PHE A 260 10.25 -13.31 11.52
N ILE A 261 10.22 -11.99 11.75
CA ILE A 261 11.43 -11.18 11.91
C ILE A 261 12.24 -11.71 13.10
N LYS A 262 13.51 -12.07 12.85
CA LYS A 262 14.41 -12.69 13.84
C LYS A 262 14.53 -11.87 15.13
N ASN A 263 14.59 -10.56 14.99
CA ASN A 263 14.66 -9.60 16.10
C ASN A 263 13.35 -8.80 16.23
N GLY A 264 12.21 -9.47 16.09
CA GLY A 264 10.88 -8.84 16.04
C GLY A 264 10.58 -7.93 17.24
N GLU A 265 11.01 -8.30 18.44
CA GLU A 265 10.86 -7.47 19.65
C GLU A 265 11.68 -6.17 19.60
N LYS A 266 12.93 -6.22 19.11
CA LYS A 266 13.74 -5.00 18.94
C LYS A 266 13.10 -4.05 17.93
N LEU A 267 12.55 -4.60 16.84
CA LEU A 267 11.83 -3.80 15.86
C LEU A 267 10.53 -3.25 16.46
N GLN A 268 9.74 -4.04 17.18
CA GLN A 268 8.54 -3.58 17.89
C GLN A 268 8.85 -2.39 18.82
N ILE A 269 9.86 -2.51 19.69
CA ILE A 269 10.27 -1.42 20.60
C ILE A 269 10.68 -0.16 19.82
N LEU A 270 11.42 -0.31 18.71
CA LEU A 270 11.77 0.81 17.84
C LEU A 270 10.54 1.50 17.26
N LEU A 271 9.58 0.71 16.76
CA LEU A 271 8.35 1.24 16.17
C LEU A 271 7.48 1.96 17.21
N GLU A 272 7.35 1.40 18.41
CA GLU A 272 6.62 2.03 19.51
C GLU A 272 7.27 3.33 19.99
N LYS A 273 8.61 3.36 20.10
CA LYS A 273 9.35 4.57 20.48
C LYS A 273 9.03 5.75 19.56
N HIS A 274 8.66 5.48 18.30
CA HIS A 274 8.32 6.49 17.30
C HIS A 274 6.81 6.61 17.07
N ASP A 275 5.99 6.16 18.02
CA ASP A 275 4.53 6.26 17.99
C ASP A 275 3.92 5.67 16.70
N VAL A 276 4.47 4.54 16.22
CA VAL A 276 3.84 3.75 15.16
C VAL A 276 2.58 3.11 15.73
N HIS A 277 1.45 3.35 15.06
CA HIS A 277 0.15 2.88 15.50
C HIS A 277 -0.06 1.40 15.15
N THR A 278 0.22 1.01 13.91
CA THR A 278 -0.02 -0.35 13.42
C THR A 278 1.14 -0.84 12.56
N TYR A 279 1.56 -2.08 12.81
CA TYR A 279 2.36 -2.89 11.89
C TYR A 279 1.45 -3.87 11.14
N ILE A 280 1.43 -3.79 9.81
CA ILE A 280 0.62 -4.65 8.94
C ILE A 280 1.54 -5.67 8.25
N SER A 281 1.15 -6.94 8.30
CA SER A 281 1.91 -8.05 7.70
C SER A 281 1.05 -9.14 7.07
N GLY A 282 1.68 -9.91 6.18
CA GLY A 282 1.16 -11.10 5.52
C GLY A 282 1.86 -12.37 6.01
N HIS A 283 2.27 -13.24 5.09
CA HIS A 283 3.21 -14.38 5.23
C HIS A 283 2.75 -15.55 6.10
N GLN A 284 1.99 -15.29 7.15
CA GLN A 284 1.47 -16.31 8.07
C GLN A 284 0.20 -16.97 7.52
N HIS A 285 -0.40 -16.40 6.46
CA HIS A 285 -1.63 -16.87 5.83
C HIS A 285 -2.80 -17.05 6.83
N SER A 286 -2.74 -16.40 8.00
CA SER A 286 -3.78 -16.44 9.03
C SER A 286 -4.12 -15.01 9.44
N TYR A 287 -5.41 -14.72 9.55
CA TYR A 287 -5.86 -13.42 10.04
C TYR A 287 -5.81 -13.37 11.57
N TYR A 288 -5.20 -12.32 12.12
CA TYR A 288 -5.27 -12.03 13.55
C TYR A 288 -5.10 -10.53 13.82
N PRO A 289 -6.08 -9.87 14.44
CA PRO A 289 -5.95 -8.50 14.93
C PRO A 289 -5.35 -8.53 16.34
N GLY A 290 -4.05 -8.28 16.45
CA GLY A 290 -3.31 -8.35 17.70
C GLY A 290 -2.78 -7.00 18.19
N LYS A 291 -2.14 -7.03 19.35
CA LYS A 291 -1.28 -5.98 19.87
C LYS A 291 -0.16 -6.57 20.73
N LYS A 292 0.97 -5.88 20.77
CA LYS A 292 2.07 -6.13 21.70
C LYS A 292 2.54 -4.76 22.20
N GLY A 293 2.43 -4.54 23.51
CA GLY A 293 2.57 -3.19 24.08
C GLY A 293 1.47 -2.26 23.54
N ASN A 294 1.89 -1.10 23.05
CA ASN A 294 1.09 -0.06 22.38
C ASN A 294 1.02 -0.24 20.85
N LEU A 295 1.83 -1.13 20.25
CA LEU A 295 1.79 -1.39 18.81
C LEU A 295 0.66 -2.36 18.45
N GLU A 296 -0.27 -1.92 17.60
CA GLU A 296 -1.22 -2.83 16.95
C GLU A 296 -0.49 -3.68 15.89
N LEU A 297 -0.85 -4.96 15.83
CA LEU A 297 -0.31 -5.91 14.86
C LEU A 297 -1.46 -6.46 14.03
N LEU A 298 -1.57 -6.05 12.78
CA LEU A 298 -2.52 -6.64 11.84
C LEU A 298 -1.84 -7.72 11.01
N TYR A 299 -2.21 -8.96 11.29
CA TYR A 299 -1.92 -10.09 10.42
C TYR A 299 -3.08 -10.23 9.45
N SER A 300 -2.86 -9.88 8.19
CA SER A 300 -3.92 -9.67 7.19
C SER A 300 -4.60 -10.97 6.70
N GLY A 301 -3.96 -12.12 6.91
CA GLY A 301 -4.36 -13.42 6.38
C GLY A 301 -4.12 -13.54 4.88
N ALA A 302 -4.35 -14.73 4.31
CA ALA A 302 -4.20 -14.94 2.87
C ALA A 302 -5.50 -14.67 2.14
N LEU A 303 -5.45 -13.92 1.04
CA LEU A 303 -6.58 -13.76 0.13
C LEU A 303 -6.54 -14.80 -1.00
N GLY A 304 -5.34 -15.21 -1.38
CA GLY A 304 -5.06 -16.26 -2.36
C GLY A 304 -4.95 -17.64 -1.74
N GLY A 305 -3.89 -18.37 -2.11
CA GLY A 305 -3.70 -19.77 -1.79
C GLY A 305 -3.25 -20.06 -0.36
N GLY A 306 -3.61 -21.24 0.13
CA GLY A 306 -3.06 -21.83 1.36
C GLY A 306 -3.32 -21.05 2.66
N PRO A 307 -4.55 -20.63 2.97
CA PRO A 307 -4.87 -20.10 4.29
C PRO A 307 -4.46 -21.11 5.37
N ARG A 308 -3.96 -20.61 6.51
CA ARG A 308 -3.47 -21.43 7.62
C ARG A 308 -4.34 -21.29 8.85
N ARG A 309 -4.24 -22.31 9.72
CA ARG A 309 -4.89 -22.30 11.02
C ARG A 309 -4.05 -21.47 11.98
N LEU A 310 -4.71 -20.63 12.79
CA LEU A 310 -4.07 -19.94 13.89
C LEU A 310 -3.55 -20.93 14.94
N LEU A 311 -2.42 -20.60 15.56
CA LEU A 311 -1.99 -21.24 16.79
C LEU A 311 -3.08 -21.08 17.86
N ASN A 312 -3.25 -22.10 18.70
CA ASN A 312 -4.23 -22.13 19.78
C ASN A 312 -5.69 -21.96 19.33
N SER A 313 -5.99 -22.20 18.04
CA SER A 313 -7.35 -22.20 17.50
C SER A 313 -7.71 -23.57 16.92
N LYS A 314 -8.98 -23.96 17.07
CA LYS A 314 -9.58 -25.12 16.39
C LYS A 314 -10.33 -24.73 15.12
N SER A 315 -10.54 -23.43 14.87
CA SER A 315 -11.28 -22.95 13.71
C SER A 315 -10.55 -23.30 12.41
N PRO A 316 -11.29 -23.59 11.32
CA PRO A 316 -10.68 -23.84 10.03
C PRO A 316 -9.96 -22.59 9.49
N PRO A 317 -8.93 -22.77 8.65
CA PRO A 317 -8.33 -21.66 7.91
C PRO A 317 -9.36 -20.90 7.08
N VAL A 318 -9.19 -19.58 6.97
CA VAL A 318 -10.11 -18.72 6.24
C VAL A 318 -9.32 -17.72 5.39
N LYS A 319 -9.80 -17.50 4.16
CA LYS A 319 -9.28 -16.42 3.30
C LYS A 319 -9.89 -15.10 3.71
N THR A 320 -9.10 -14.03 3.78
CA THR A 320 -9.55 -12.78 4.39
C THR A 320 -9.23 -11.52 3.58
N LEU A 321 -10.10 -10.53 3.74
CA LEU A 321 -9.85 -9.13 3.39
C LEU A 321 -10.26 -8.26 4.58
N THR A 322 -9.42 -7.30 4.96
CA THR A 322 -9.68 -6.42 6.10
C THR A 322 -9.92 -4.98 5.66
N ILE A 323 -11.01 -4.38 6.13
CA ILE A 323 -11.27 -2.95 6.03
C ILE A 323 -10.89 -2.30 7.37
N ILE A 324 -10.06 -1.27 7.32
CA ILE A 324 -9.69 -0.44 8.45
C ILE A 324 -10.38 0.91 8.30
N ASP A 325 -11.35 1.19 9.17
CA ASP A 325 -11.89 2.54 9.33
C ASP A 325 -11.07 3.27 10.42
N ILE A 326 -10.46 4.39 10.04
CA ILE A 326 -9.54 5.16 10.87
C ILE A 326 -10.20 6.48 11.26
N SER A 327 -10.25 6.77 12.56
CA SER A 327 -10.65 8.09 13.06
C SER A 327 -9.39 8.89 13.40
N LEU A 328 -9.01 9.85 12.55
CA LEU A 328 -7.82 10.69 12.78
C LEU A 328 -7.90 11.48 14.10
N PRO A 329 -9.04 12.11 14.46
CA PRO A 329 -9.13 12.87 15.72
C PRO A 329 -8.98 11.98 16.96
N LEU A 330 -9.48 10.74 16.90
CA LEU A 330 -9.42 9.80 18.02
C LEU A 330 -8.14 8.97 18.01
N LYS A 331 -7.35 9.00 16.92
CA LYS A 331 -6.22 8.11 16.68
C LYS A 331 -6.59 6.64 16.91
N GLN A 332 -7.76 6.23 16.41
CA GLN A 332 -8.32 4.89 16.63
C GLN A 332 -8.64 4.21 15.31
N THR A 333 -8.51 2.88 15.31
CA THR A 333 -8.85 2.01 14.18
C THR A 333 -9.96 1.04 14.54
N LYS A 334 -10.89 0.83 13.61
CA LYS A 334 -11.87 -0.26 13.64
C LYS A 334 -11.61 -1.19 12.46
N TYR A 335 -11.43 -2.48 12.75
CA TYR A 335 -11.23 -3.49 11.70
C TYR A 335 -12.55 -4.21 11.44
N THR A 336 -12.91 -4.33 10.17
CA THR A 336 -13.99 -5.20 9.68
C THR A 336 -13.37 -6.18 8.70
N THR A 337 -13.27 -7.44 9.09
CA THR A 337 -12.63 -8.48 8.27
C THR A 337 -13.65 -9.44 7.74
N TYR A 338 -13.62 -9.67 6.43
CA TYR A 338 -14.50 -10.59 5.73
C TYR A 338 -13.83 -11.94 5.54
N SER A 339 -14.58 -13.01 5.78
CA SER A 339 -14.31 -14.31 5.20
C SER A 339 -14.63 -14.24 3.71
N MET A 340 -13.64 -14.37 2.84
CA MET A 340 -13.84 -14.13 1.41
C MET A 340 -14.51 -15.29 0.68
N SER A 341 -14.60 -16.45 1.31
CA SER A 341 -15.38 -17.59 0.80
C SER A 341 -16.88 -17.30 0.80
N ASN A 342 -17.41 -16.64 1.83
CA ASN A 342 -18.84 -16.42 2.03
C ASN A 342 -19.26 -14.96 2.29
N LEU A 343 -18.31 -14.02 2.31
CA LEU A 343 -18.50 -12.59 2.64
C LEU A 343 -19.12 -12.31 4.01
N GLN A 344 -19.04 -13.25 4.96
CA GLN A 344 -19.44 -12.99 6.34
C GLN A 344 -18.34 -12.23 7.07
N ILE A 345 -18.73 -11.29 7.92
CA ILE A 345 -17.81 -10.59 8.81
C ILE A 345 -17.37 -11.57 9.90
N LEU A 346 -16.05 -11.69 10.10
CA LEU A 346 -15.48 -12.49 11.17
C LEU A 346 -15.67 -11.79 12.52
N ASP A 347 -16.30 -12.48 13.46
CA ASP A 347 -16.37 -12.02 14.84
C ASP A 347 -15.02 -12.23 15.53
N ILE A 348 -14.37 -11.12 15.91
CA ILE A 348 -13.10 -11.10 16.65
C ILE A 348 -13.17 -11.94 17.93
N LYS A 349 -14.34 -12.07 18.57
CA LYS A 349 -14.50 -12.85 19.81
C LYS A 349 -14.26 -14.34 19.62
N THR A 350 -14.41 -14.85 18.39
CA THR A 350 -14.14 -16.26 18.02
C THR A 350 -12.64 -16.59 17.92
N LEU A 351 -11.77 -15.58 17.83
CA LEU A 351 -10.32 -15.76 17.77
C LEU A 351 -9.74 -16.01 19.17
N PRO A 352 -8.58 -16.67 19.31
CA PRO A 352 -7.90 -16.78 20.60
C PRO A 352 -7.69 -15.42 21.27
N LYS A 353 -7.85 -15.33 22.59
CA LYS A 353 -7.59 -14.09 23.35
C LYS A 353 -6.13 -13.65 23.28
N SER A 354 -5.22 -14.62 23.15
CA SER A 354 -3.80 -14.38 22.93
C SER A 354 -3.16 -15.50 22.12
N ILE A 355 -2.08 -15.16 21.43
CA ILE A 355 -1.16 -16.10 20.78
C ILE A 355 0.25 -15.73 21.22
N GLY A 356 0.87 -16.58 22.04
CA GLY A 356 2.09 -16.22 22.77
C GLY A 356 1.89 -14.94 23.57
N ASN A 357 2.75 -13.95 23.33
CA ASN A 357 2.69 -12.65 24.01
C ASN A 357 1.88 -11.58 23.26
N ILE A 358 1.12 -11.97 22.24
CA ILE A 358 0.28 -11.06 21.46
C ILE A 358 -1.15 -11.17 21.96
N HIS A 359 -1.69 -10.06 22.47
CA HIS A 359 -3.08 -10.00 22.90
C HIS A 359 -3.98 -9.61 21.73
N ARG A 360 -5.19 -10.15 21.68
CA ARG A 360 -6.18 -9.74 20.69
C ARG A 360 -6.52 -8.25 20.86
N LYS A 361 -6.70 -7.53 19.76
CA LYS A 361 -6.83 -6.05 19.70
C LYS A 361 -7.87 -5.47 20.65
N ASP A 362 -8.99 -6.17 20.86
CA ASP A 362 -10.11 -5.75 21.72
C ASP A 362 -9.87 -6.00 23.22
N ILE A 363 -8.78 -6.67 23.59
CA ILE A 363 -8.43 -6.93 24.98
C ILE A 363 -7.57 -5.78 25.49
N SER A 364 -8.08 -5.09 26.52
CA SER A 364 -7.29 -4.15 27.30
C SER A 364 -6.05 -4.86 27.81
N SER A 365 -4.89 -4.27 27.61
CA SER A 365 -3.66 -4.76 28.25
C SER A 365 -3.95 -4.57 29.72
N LEU A 366 -4.04 -5.66 30.48
CA LEU A 366 -3.94 -5.55 31.93
C LEU A 366 -2.66 -4.74 32.14
N LYS A 367 -2.80 -3.52 32.68
CA LYS A 367 -1.66 -2.84 33.27
C LYS A 367 -1.20 -3.82 34.34
N ASN A 368 -0.12 -4.56 34.07
CA ASN A 368 0.55 -5.27 35.14
C ASN A 368 0.95 -4.18 36.14
N ILE A 369 0.24 -4.18 37.27
CA ILE A 369 0.51 -3.35 38.44
C ILE A 369 1.87 -3.76 39.00
#